data_AF-A0A3S0B1D0-F1
#
_entry.id   AF-A0A3S0B1D0-F1
#
_cell.length_a   1.000
_cell.length_b   1.000
_cell.length_c   1.000
_cell.angle_alpha   90.00
_cell.angle_beta   90.00
_cell.angle_gamma   90.00
#
_symmetry.space_group_name_H-M   'P 1'
#
loop_
_entity.id
_entity.type
_entity.pdbx_description
1 polymer ?
#
loop_
_entity_poly.entity_id
_entity_poly.type
_entity_poly.pdbx_seq_one_letter_code
_entity_poly.pdbx_strand_id
1 'polypeptide(L)' 'MSKAPPLDADTLALLAWCQQVEQQLMARGATEREAQQHIEEQADWYTDLFYDGYTPEQAAAEAMH' A
#
# COMPACT_ATOMS: atom_id res chain seq x y z
N MET A 1 -5.26 -21.89 22.14
CA MET A 1 -4.68 -20.84 21.29
C MET A 1 -5.43 -20.86 19.97
N SER A 2 -6.46 -20.04 19.83
CA SER A 2 -7.24 -19.98 18.59
C SER A 2 -6.39 -19.33 17.51
N LYS A 3 -6.12 -20.08 16.44
CA LYS A 3 -5.45 -19.57 15.25
C LYS A 3 -6.32 -18.45 14.68
N ALA A 4 -5.75 -17.25 14.48
CA ALA A 4 -6.46 -16.17 13.81
C ALA A 4 -7.02 -16.68 12.47
N PRO A 5 -8.26 -16.33 12.10
CA PRO A 5 -8.79 -16.69 10.80
C PRO A 5 -7.86 -16.12 9.71
N PRO A 6 -7.68 -16.84 8.57
CA PRO A 6 -6.93 -16.29 7.45
C PRO A 6 -7.57 -14.98 7.01
N LEU A 7 -6.74 -14.01 6.60
CA LEU A 7 -7.20 -12.76 6.01
C LEU A 7 -8.02 -13.06 4.76
N ASP A 8 -9.12 -12.33 4.55
CA ASP A 8 -9.93 -12.44 3.34
C ASP A 8 -9.13 -12.05 2.08
N ALA A 9 -9.57 -12.54 0.92
CA ALA A 9 -8.86 -12.37 -0.35
C ALA A 9 -8.64 -10.90 -0.72
N ASP A 10 -9.57 -10.03 -0.34
CA ASP A 10 -9.52 -8.60 -0.59
C ASP A 10 -8.43 -7.91 0.26
N THR A 11 -8.34 -8.25 1.55
CA THR A 11 -7.26 -7.78 2.42
C THR A 11 -5.88 -8.26 1.93
N LEU A 12 -5.79 -9.50 1.44
CA LEU A 12 -4.56 -10.00 0.83
C LEU A 12 -4.18 -9.24 -0.45
N ALA A 13 -5.18 -8.89 -1.27
CA ALA A 13 -4.97 -8.10 -2.48
C ALA A 13 -4.51 -6.67 -2.15
N LEU A 14 -5.12 -6.03 -1.15
CA LEU A 14 -4.71 -4.71 -0.66
C LEU A 14 -3.26 -4.74 -0.15
N LEU A 15 -2.89 -5.74 0.68
CA LEU A 15 -1.52 -5.85 1.19
C LEU A 15 -0.49 -6.06 0.07
N ALA A 16 -0.80 -6.91 -0.92
CA ALA A 16 0.06 -7.11 -2.09
C ALA A 16 0.14 -5.86 -2.97
N TRP A 17 -0.94 -5.09 -3.04
CA TRP A 17 -0.98 -3.81 -3.76
C TRP A 17 -0.13 -2.75 -3.04
N CYS A 18 -0.24 -2.62 -1.71
CA CYS A 18 0.59 -1.72 -0.91
C CYS A 18 2.09 -2.06 -1.02
N GLN A 19 2.45 -3.34 -1.07
CA GLN A 19 3.85 -3.74 -1.34
C GLN A 19 4.32 -3.23 -2.71
N GLN A 20 3.48 -3.25 -3.74
CA GLN A 20 3.84 -2.69 -5.05
C GLN A 20 3.95 -1.16 -5.02
N VAL A 21 3.11 -0.47 -4.23
CA VAL A 21 3.24 0.97 -4.01
C VAL A 21 4.58 1.29 -3.35
N GLU A 22 4.99 0.52 -2.34
CA GLU A 22 6.29 0.68 -1.69
C GLU A 22 7.44 0.59 -2.69
N GLN A 23 7.43 -0.40 -3.58
CA GLN A 23 8.43 -0.52 -4.65
C GLN A 23 8.42 0.69 -5.60
N GLN A 24 7.24 1.21 -5.92
CA GLN A 24 7.08 2.39 -6.76
C GLN A 24 7.59 3.68 -6.08
N LEU A 25 7.37 3.84 -4.77
CA LEU A 25 7.91 4.94 -3.96
C LEU A 25 9.44 4.86 -3.88
N MET A 26 9.99 3.66 -3.67
CA MET A 26 11.44 3.45 -3.66
C MET A 26 12.09 3.74 -5.01
N ALA A 27 11.45 3.33 -6.11
CA ALA A 27 11.90 3.65 -7.47
C ALA A 27 11.96 5.17 -7.74
N ARG A 28 11.19 5.96 -6.98
CA ARG A 28 11.15 7.42 -7.04
C ARG A 28 12.08 8.10 -6.01
N GLY A 29 12.83 7.33 -5.23
CA GLY A 29 13.89 7.83 -4.34
C GLY A 29 13.58 7.79 -2.84
N ALA A 30 12.41 7.30 -2.42
CA ALA A 30 12.16 7.04 -1.01
C ALA A 30 13.02 5.86 -0.52
N THR A 31 13.44 5.87 0.74
CA THR A 31 13.94 4.64 1.37
C THR A 31 12.80 3.70 1.69
N GLU A 32 13.09 2.40 1.83
CA GLU A 32 12.11 1.38 2.26
C GLU A 32 11.34 1.84 3.52
N ARG A 33 12.05 2.40 4.50
CA ARG A 33 11.46 2.85 5.77
C ARG A 33 10.56 4.08 5.60
N GLU A 34 10.90 4.99 4.70
CA GLU A 34 10.05 6.15 4.39
C GLU A 34 8.78 5.70 3.67
N ALA A 35 8.90 4.77 2.71
CA ALA A 35 7.76 4.20 2.01
C ALA A 35 6.83 3.45 2.96
N GLN A 36 7.37 2.58 3.82
CA GLN A 36 6.59 1.83 4.82
C GLN A 36 5.88 2.76 5.80
N GLN A 37 6.62 3.68 6.44
CA GLN A 37 6.00 4.63 7.37
C GLN A 37 4.89 5.44 6.70
N HIS A 38 5.11 5.92 5.48
CA HIS A 38 4.10 6.68 4.78
C HIS A 38 2.84 5.84 4.45
N ILE A 39 3.02 4.59 4.02
CA ILE A 39 1.90 3.66 3.78
C ILE A 39 1.14 3.36 5.08
N GLU A 40 1.85 3.19 6.20
CA GLU A 40 1.26 2.95 7.51
C GLU A 40 0.50 4.17 8.04
N GLU A 41 1.09 5.38 7.93
CA GLU A 41 0.48 6.64 8.35
C GLU A 41 -0.76 6.98 7.49
N GLN A 42 -0.73 6.64 6.20
CA GLN A 42 -1.78 6.94 5.22
C GLN A 42 -2.60 5.70 4.84
N ALA A 43 -2.69 4.70 5.73
CA ALA A 43 -3.30 3.41 5.41
C ALA A 43 -4.76 3.52 4.93
N ASP A 44 -5.54 4.44 5.51
CA ASP A 44 -6.93 4.72 5.12
C ASP A 44 -7.01 5.29 3.70
N TRP A 45 -6.11 6.22 3.37
CA TRP A 45 -6.02 6.81 2.03
C TRP A 45 -5.62 5.79 0.97
N TYR A 46 -4.61 4.94 1.25
CA TYR A 46 -4.22 3.87 0.33
C TYR A 46 -5.32 2.82 0.15
N THR A 47 -6.11 2.56 1.19
CA THR A 47 -7.28 1.68 1.11
C THR A 47 -8.34 2.26 0.17
N ASP A 48 -8.62 3.58 0.26
CA ASP A 48 -9.54 4.27 -0.63
C ASP A 48 -9.08 4.19 -2.10
N LEU A 49 -7.80 4.49 -2.38
CA LEU A 49 -7.23 4.39 -3.72
C LEU A 49 -7.31 2.97 -4.31
N PHE A 50 -7.06 1.95 -3.49
CA PHE A 50 -7.18 0.55 -3.91
C PHE A 50 -8.62 0.24 -4.34
N TYR A 51 -9.62 0.66 -3.57
CA TYR A 51 -11.03 0.43 -3.91
C TYR A 51 -11.53 1.32 -5.06
N ASP A 52 -10.94 2.50 -5.26
CA ASP A 52 -11.18 3.35 -6.43
C ASP A 52 -10.52 2.80 -7.71
N GLY A 53 -9.67 1.77 -7.58
CA GLY A 53 -9.06 1.05 -8.70
C GLY A 53 -7.76 1.68 -9.21
N TYR A 54 -7.08 2.49 -8.39
CA TYR A 54 -5.77 3.02 -8.72
C TYR A 54 -4.74 1.91 -8.89
N THR A 55 -3.86 2.08 -9.88
CA THR A 55 -2.65 1.26 -9.96
C THR A 55 -1.63 1.69 -8.90
N PRO A 56 -0.72 0.79 -8.46
CA PRO A 56 0.32 1.15 -7.51
C PRO A 56 1.20 2.32 -7.99
N GLU A 57 1.39 2.44 -9.30
CA GLU A 57 2.12 3.54 -9.91
C GLU A 57 1.41 4.89 -9.76
N GLN A 58 0.09 4.92 -9.97
CA GLN A 58 -0.70 6.13 -9.80
C GLN A 58 -0.74 6.55 -8.34
N ALA A 59 -0.96 5.61 -7.41
CA ALA A 59 -0.96 5.90 -5.98
C ALA A 59 0.40 6.46 -5.50
N ALA A 60 1.51 5.87 -5.96
CA ALA A 60 2.84 6.37 -5.66
C ALA A 60 3.13 7.75 -6.29
N ALA A 61 2.50 8.08 -7.43
CA ALA A 61 2.61 9.41 -8.03
C ALA A 61 1.81 10.45 -7.24
N GLU A 62 0.58 10.13 -6.83
CA GLU A 62 -0.25 10.99 -5.98
C GLU A 62 0.41 11.25 -4.61
N ALA A 63 1.07 10.25 -4.03
CA ALA A 63 1.75 10.36 -2.74
C ALA A 63 2.93 11.34 -2.73
N MET A 64 3.46 11.68 -3.90
CA MET A 64 4.60 12.57 -4.08
C MET A 64 4.22 13.99 -4.51
N HIS A 65 2.93 14.28 -4.63
CA HIS A 65 2.42 15.56 -5.11
C HIS A 65 1.93 16.44 -3.96
#